data_AF-K1SJ11-F1
#
_entry.id   AF-K1SJ11-F1
#
_cell.length_a   1.000
_cell.length_b   1.000
_cell.length_c   1.000
_cell.angle_alpha   90.00
_cell.angle_beta   90.00
_cell.angle_gamma   90.00
#
_symmetry.space_group_name_H-M   'P 1'
#
loop_
_entity.id
_entity.type
_entity.pdbx_description
1 polymer ?
#
loop_
_entity_poly.entity_id
_entity_poly.type
_entity_poly.pdbx_seq_one_letter_code
_entity_poly.pdbx_strand_id
1 'polypeptide(L)'
;MLDADIFGPSMPKMFQVEDARPYAENIGGRDLIIPIEKYGIKLLSIGFFVDPDQATLWRGGMASNALKQLIADADWGELDYF
;
A
#
# COMPACT_ATOMS: atom_id res chain seq x y z
N MET A 1 4.99 -7.14 -3.05
CA MET A 1 5.00 -7.35 -1.59
C MET A 1 3.96 -6.42 -0.98
N LEU A 2 3.02 -6.98 -0.23
CA LEU A 2 1.93 -6.24 0.41
C LEU A 2 2.10 -6.34 1.92
N ASP A 3 2.02 -5.20 2.60
CA ASP A 3 2.12 -5.11 4.05
C ASP A 3 0.84 -4.54 4.66
N ALA A 4 0.33 -5.22 5.68
CA ALA A 4 -0.88 -4.87 6.41
C ALA A 4 -0.58 -4.34 7.82
N ASP A 5 0.70 -4.22 8.19
CA ASP A 5 1.09 -3.76 9.51
C ASP A 5 0.93 -2.24 9.66
N ILE A 6 0.14 -1.86 10.66
CA ILE A 6 -0.14 -0.45 10.99
C ILE A 6 0.83 0.06 12.08
N PHE A 7 1.39 -0.84 12.90
CA PHE A 7 2.12 -0.48 14.13
C PHE A 7 3.59 -0.99 14.21
N GLY A 8 4.07 -1.74 13.21
CA GLY A 8 5.45 -2.24 13.16
C GLY A 8 6.44 -1.20 12.61
N PRO A 9 7.76 -1.50 12.56
CA PRO A 9 8.65 -0.77 11.65
C PRO A 9 8.14 -1.02 10.23
N SER A 10 7.33 -0.10 9.74
CA SER A 10 6.52 -0.29 8.54
C SER A 10 7.40 -0.60 7.34
N MET A 11 6.90 -1.38 6.37
CA MET A 11 7.63 -1.61 5.10
C MET A 11 8.23 -0.34 4.48
N PRO A 12 7.55 0.83 4.48
CA PRO A 12 8.16 2.08 4.07
C PRO A 12 9.53 2.36 4.71
N LYS A 13 9.66 2.12 6.02
CA LYS A 13 10.90 2.30 6.78
C LYS A 13 11.96 1.24 6.46
N MET A 14 11.55 0.00 6.28
CA MET A 14 12.49 -1.08 5.92
C MET A 14 13.11 -0.88 4.53
N PHE A 15 12.35 -0.29 3.60
CA PHE A 15 12.79 -0.06 2.22
C PHE A 15 13.32 1.36 1.96
N GLN A 16 13.38 2.22 2.98
CA GLN A 16 13.80 3.63 2.89
C GLN A 16 12.96 4.41 1.87
N VAL A 17 11.64 4.25 1.95
CA VAL A 17 10.64 4.87 1.08
C VAL A 17 9.52 5.55 1.89
N GLU A 18 9.83 6.04 3.09
CA GLU A 18 8.87 6.69 4.00
C GLU A 18 8.20 7.93 3.38
N ASP A 19 8.92 8.67 2.54
CA ASP A 19 8.41 9.86 1.85
C ASP A 19 7.65 9.53 0.55
N ALA A 20 7.62 8.25 0.16
CA ALA A 20 6.95 7.84 -1.06
C ALA A 20 5.42 7.93 -0.89
N ARG A 21 4.77 8.51 -1.89
CA ARG A 21 3.32 8.66 -1.94
C ARG A 21 2.79 7.87 -3.12
N PRO A 22 2.16 6.70 -2.91
CA PRO A 22 1.41 6.03 -3.95
C PRO A 22 0.34 6.98 -4.49
N TYR A 23 0.11 6.91 -5.79
CA TYR A 23 -0.90 7.70 -6.47
C TYR A 23 -1.76 6.78 -7.33
N ALA A 24 -2.93 7.27 -7.74
CA ALA A 24 -3.82 6.54 -8.62
C ALA A 24 -3.67 7.02 -10.07
N GLU A 25 -3.68 6.10 -11.02
CA GLU A 25 -3.74 6.38 -12.46
C GLU A 25 -4.92 5.64 -13.10
N ASN A 26 -5.50 6.25 -14.14
CA ASN A 26 -6.57 5.60 -14.89
C ASN A 26 -5.98 4.66 -15.95
N ILE A 27 -6.16 3.36 -15.76
CA ILE A 27 -5.66 2.32 -16.65
C ILE A 27 -6.86 1.50 -17.13
N GLY A 28 -7.14 1.56 -18.43
CA GLY A 28 -8.25 0.80 -19.01
C GLY A 28 -9.63 1.18 -18.46
N GLY A 29 -9.82 2.44 -18.06
CA GLY A 29 -11.09 2.95 -17.52
C GLY A 29 -11.33 2.65 -16.04
N ARG A 30 -10.31 2.15 -15.32
CA ARG A 30 -10.33 1.96 -13.86
C ARG A 30 -9.20 2.74 -13.22
N ASP A 31 -9.46 3.33 -12.06
CA ASP A 31 -8.42 3.99 -11.28
C ASP A 31 -7.69 2.93 -10.46
N LEU A 32 -6.40 2.76 -10.72
CA LEU A 32 -5.54 1.80 -10.03
C LEU A 32 -4.46 2.53 -9.25
N ILE A 33 -4.20 2.09 -8.03
CA ILE A 33 -3.10 2.55 -7.19
C ILE A 33 -1.80 2.00 -7.79
N ILE A 34 -0.87 2.89 -8.10
CA ILE A 34 0.46 2.53 -8.58
C ILE A 34 1.36 2.19 -7.37
N PRO A 35 1.82 0.93 -7.24
CA PRO A 35 2.71 0.55 -6.15
C PRO A 35 4.06 1.26 -6.24
N ILE A 36 4.69 1.50 -5.09
CA ILE A 36 6.06 2.01 -5.05
C ILE A 36 7.00 0.90 -5.47
N GLU A 37 7.91 1.16 -6.41
CA GLU A 37 8.91 0.18 -6.82
C GLU A 37 10.27 0.48 -6.20
N LYS A 38 10.86 -0.51 -5.52
CA LYS A 38 12.22 -0.43 -4.99
C LYS A 38 12.93 -1.76 -5.18
N TYR A 39 14.14 -1.73 -5.74
CA TYR A 39 14.95 -2.92 -6.01
C TYR A 39 14.21 -3.98 -6.86
N GLY A 40 13.35 -3.56 -7.79
CA GLY A 40 12.54 -4.47 -8.62
C GLY A 40 11.35 -5.11 -7.90
N ILE A 41 11.02 -4.65 -6.69
CA ILE A 41 9.89 -5.13 -5.91
C ILE A 41 8.84 -4.03 -5.84
N LYS A 42 7.60 -4.36 -6.25
CA LYS A 42 6.41 -3.53 -6.02
C LYS A 42 5.99 -3.60 -4.55
N LEU A 43 5.81 -2.43 -3.94
CA LEU A 43 5.53 -2.24 -2.52
C LEU A 43 4.24 -1.45 -2.37
N LEU A 44 3.32 -1.98 -1.57
CA LEU A 44 2.14 -1.27 -1.12
C LEU A 44 1.91 -1.61 0.35
N SER A 45 1.60 -0.60 1.14
CA SER A 45 1.37 -0.72 2.58
C SER A 45 0.31 0.29 2.99
N ILE A 46 -0.53 -0.09 3.95
CA ILE A 46 -1.46 0.86 4.59
C ILE A 46 -0.68 2.03 5.19
N GLY A 47 0.55 1.80 5.66
CA GLY A 47 1.42 2.84 6.21
C GLY A 47 1.73 4.02 5.26
N PHE A 48 1.55 3.87 3.94
CA PHE A 48 1.68 4.99 3.01
C PHE A 48 0.49 5.96 3.04
N PHE A 49 -0.67 5.51 3.52
CA PHE A 49 -1.92 6.26 3.53
C PHE A 49 -2.34 6.70 4.93
N VAL A 50 -1.56 6.32 5.94
CA VAL A 50 -1.84 6.60 7.35
C VAL A 50 -0.80 7.57 7.88
N ASP A 51 -1.29 8.70 8.40
CA ASP A 51 -0.45 9.54 9.26
C ASP A 51 -0.12 8.75 10.54
N PRO A 52 1.17 8.55 10.87
CA PRO A 52 1.57 7.83 12.08
C PRO A 52 0.91 8.35 13.36
N ASP A 53 0.64 9.66 13.44
CA ASP A 53 -0.01 10.29 14.60
C ASP A 53 -1.52 9.98 14.67
N GLN A 54 -2.10 9.52 13.56
CA GLN A 54 -3.51 9.15 13.42
C GLN A 54 -3.76 7.64 13.33
N ALA A 55 -2.73 6.80 13.44
CA ALA A 55 -2.85 5.34 13.33
C ALA A 55 -3.87 4.72 14.31
N THR A 56 -4.13 5.36 15.45
CA THR A 56 -5.13 4.91 16.43
C THR A 56 -6.60 5.02 15.97
N LEU A 57 -6.86 5.80 14.89
CA LEU A 57 -8.16 5.91 14.21
C LEU A 57 -8.46 4.70 13.31
N TRP A 58 -7.44 3.91 12.95
CA TRP A 58 -7.60 2.74 12.10
C TRP A 58 -8.00 1.53 12.95
N ARG A 59 -9.32 1.30 13.10
CA ARG A 59 -9.88 0.16 13.86
C ARG A 59 -10.75 -0.76 12.99
N GLY A 60 -10.68 -2.07 13.28
CA GLY A 60 -11.62 -3.08 12.80
C GLY A 60 -11.81 -3.08 11.28
N GLY A 61 -13.02 -2.80 10.82
CA GLY A 61 -13.40 -2.90 9.41
C GLY A 61 -12.71 -1.91 8.47
N MET A 62 -12.23 -0.76 8.95
CA MET A 62 -11.58 0.24 8.09
C MET A 62 -10.24 -0.25 7.54
N ALA A 63 -9.40 -0.81 8.42
CA ALA A 63 -8.13 -1.42 8.02
C ALA A 63 -8.35 -2.60 7.07
N SER A 64 -9.33 -3.47 7.38
CA SER A 64 -9.67 -4.60 6.52
C SER A 64 -10.19 -4.19 5.15
N ASN A 65 -10.97 -3.11 5.06
CA ASN A 65 -11.46 -2.60 3.78
C ASN A 65 -10.33 -1.95 2.97
N ALA A 66 -9.46 -1.18 3.61
CA ALA A 66 -8.28 -0.62 2.94
C ALA A 66 -7.39 -1.74 2.40
N LEU A 67 -7.12 -2.79 3.19
CA LEU A 67 -6.35 -3.93 2.70
C LEU A 67 -6.98 -4.59 1.46
N LYS A 68 -8.30 -4.78 1.46
CA LYS A 68 -9.01 -5.29 0.27
C LYS A 68 -8.83 -4.37 -0.93
N GLN A 69 -8.88 -3.06 -0.72
CA GLN A 69 -8.66 -2.07 -1.77
C GLN A 69 -7.23 -2.14 -2.32
N LEU A 70 -6.23 -2.28 -1.46
CA LEU A 70 -4.82 -2.44 -1.87
C LEU A 70 -4.59 -3.73 -2.68
N ILE A 71 -5.38 -4.77 -2.46
CA ILE A 71 -5.31 -6.02 -3.24
C ILE A 71 -6.04 -5.87 -4.57
N ALA A 72 -7.25 -5.31 -4.56
CA ALA A 72 -8.15 -5.30 -5.71
C ALA A 72 -7.87 -4.15 -6.69
N ASP A 73 -7.49 -2.99 -6.19
CA ASP A 73 -7.44 -1.73 -6.94
C ASP A 73 -6.00 -1.21 -7.06
N ALA A 74 -5.01 -2.10 -7.05
CA ALA A 74 -3.62 -1.73 -7.30
C ALA A 74 -3.10 -2.39 -8.59
N ASP A 75 -2.24 -1.65 -9.31
CA ASP A 75 -1.63 -2.13 -10.55
C ASP A 75 -0.42 -3.05 -10.25
N TRP A 76 -0.74 -4.25 -9.79
CA TRP A 76 0.25 -5.28 -9.51
C TRP A 76 0.93 -5.80 -10.79
N GLY A 77 0.29 -5.65 -11.95
CA GLY A 77 0.75 -6.25 -13.20
C GLY A 77 0.75 -7.78 -13.14
N GLU A 78 1.65 -8.42 -13.88
CA GLU A 78 1.85 -9.86 -13.77
C GLU A 78 2.66 -10.18 -12.50
N LEU A 79 2.08 -11.02 -11.64
CA LEU A 79 2.69 -11.46 -10.39
C LEU A 79 3.18 -12.90 -10.54
N ASP A 80 4.45 -13.14 -10.20
CA ASP A 80 4.98 -14.51 -10.10
C ASP A 80 4.44 -15.25 -8.86
N TYR A 81 3.97 -14.51 -7.84
CA TYR A 81 3.50 -15.02 -6.56
C TYR A 81 2.37 -14.16 -5.98
N PHE A 82 1.38 -14.81 -5.35
CA PHE A 82 0.25 -14.19 -4.66
C PHE A 82 0.34 -14.43 -3.14
#